data_AF-A0A3S0JPY5-F1
#
_entry.id   AF-A0A3S0JPY5-F1
#
_cell.length_a   1.000
_cell.length_b   1.000
_cell.length_c   1.000
_cell.angle_alpha   90.00
_cell.angle_beta   90.00
_cell.angle_gamma   90.00
#
_symmetry.space_group_name_H-M   'P 1'
#
loop_
_entity.id
_entity.type
_entity.pdbx_description
1 polymer ?
#
loop_
_entity_poly.entity_id
_entity_poly.type
_entity_poly.pdbx_seq_one_letter_code
_entity_poly.pdbx_strand_id
1 'polypeptide(L)'
;MLHWLIEIEPPKMNFSVANQNIRVERIKPPESNEISTICQFFLSSILLGNDDTFVTVIPVPNNEILQQIIQEIAPHYEKVLLQYEDDKVSYINLSKVKKASKEKFLGQSSDNVAVTIFRELYKERISSNSTLKKNLKYFLVNKEKIQPLLSKEVEELATFLFSTYLEKSNFLPLVPYGWYANNELQYSPFIRSFISYFGRVILVVDENDNKVYGIDLWKE
;
A
#
# COMPACT_ATOMS: atom_id res chain seq x y z
N MET A 1 -17.50 15.20 17.06
CA MET A 1 -17.48 13.80 16.59
C MET A 1 -17.46 13.82 15.07
N LEU A 2 -16.54 13.08 14.44
CA LEU A 2 -16.41 13.03 12.97
C LEU A 2 -17.51 12.12 12.43
N HIS A 3 -18.57 12.70 11.87
CA HIS A 3 -19.79 11.98 11.46
C HIS A 3 -19.60 10.98 10.32
N TRP A 4 -18.45 11.03 9.65
CA TRP A 4 -18.05 10.12 8.57
C TRP A 4 -17.19 8.95 9.08
N LEU A 5 -16.89 8.89 10.39
CA LEU A 5 -16.17 7.80 11.05
C LEU A 5 -17.06 7.09 12.07
N ILE A 6 -16.98 5.77 12.10
CA ILE A 6 -17.68 4.90 13.05
C ILE A 6 -16.60 4.19 13.87
N GLU A 7 -16.55 4.42 15.19
CA GLU A 7 -15.64 3.70 16.08
C GLU A 7 -15.99 2.21 16.10
N ILE A 8 -14.97 1.36 15.98
CA ILE A 8 -15.10 -0.10 15.97
C ILE A 8 -14.05 -0.74 16.87
N GLU A 9 -14.29 -1.98 17.26
CA GLU A 9 -13.26 -2.80 17.89
C GLU A 9 -12.14 -3.15 16.90
N PRO A 10 -10.90 -3.36 17.37
CA PRO A 10 -9.80 -3.81 16.54
C PRO A 10 -10.16 -5.10 15.77
N PRO A 11 -9.94 -5.16 14.45
CA PRO A 11 -10.20 -6.37 13.68
C PRO A 11 -9.35 -7.55 14.17
N LYS A 12 -9.93 -8.75 14.21
CA LYS A 12 -9.17 -9.97 14.52
C LYS A 12 -8.26 -10.31 13.35
N MET A 13 -6.95 -10.33 13.60
CA MET A 13 -5.96 -10.77 12.63
C MET A 13 -5.59 -12.23 12.87
N ASN A 14 -5.81 -13.09 11.86
CA ASN A 14 -5.38 -14.48 11.91
C ASN A 14 -4.04 -14.61 11.20
N PHE A 15 -2.98 -14.79 11.97
CA PHE A 15 -1.66 -15.13 11.44
C PHE A 15 -1.47 -16.64 11.57
N SER A 16 -1.47 -17.36 10.45
CA SER A 16 -1.00 -18.74 10.43
C SER A 16 0.48 -18.77 10.11
N VAL A 17 1.30 -19.30 11.02
CA VAL A 17 2.71 -19.59 10.73
C VAL A 17 2.79 -21.05 10.31
N ALA A 18 3.02 -21.29 9.02
CA ALA A 18 3.33 -22.61 8.51
C ALA A 18 4.85 -22.79 8.48
N ASN A 19 5.36 -23.89 9.04
CA ASN A 19 6.75 -24.30 8.82
C ASN A 19 6.84 -24.89 7.40
N GLN A 20 7.45 -24.14 6.50
CA GLN A 20 7.66 -24.57 5.11
C GLN A 20 9.15 -24.47 4.75
N ASN A 21 9.58 -25.30 3.80
CA ASN A 21 10.92 -25.20 3.23
C ASN A 21 10.97 -23.97 2.33
N ILE A 22 11.77 -22.97 2.74
CA ILE A 22 11.92 -21.72 2.01
C ILE A 22 13.20 -21.77 1.18
N ARG A 23 13.07 -21.59 -0.13
CA ARG A 23 14.20 -21.37 -1.06
C ARG A 23 14.08 -19.98 -1.67
N VAL A 24 15.21 -19.31 -1.86
CA VAL A 24 15.25 -17.97 -2.47
C VAL A 24 16.17 -17.98 -3.68
N GLU A 25 15.71 -17.40 -4.78
CA GLU A 25 16.46 -17.29 -6.03
C GLU A 25 16.48 -15.86 -6.53
N ARG A 26 17.65 -15.38 -6.97
CA ARG A 26 17.76 -14.06 -7.61
C ARG A 26 17.48 -14.18 -9.10
N ILE A 27 16.63 -13.29 -9.60
CA ILE A 27 16.37 -13.18 -11.04
C ILE A 27 16.83 -11.82 -11.58
N LYS A 28 16.98 -11.75 -12.90
CA LYS A 28 17.16 -10.51 -13.64
C LYS A 28 15.89 -10.24 -14.44
N PRO A 29 15.07 -9.25 -14.06
CA PRO A 29 13.87 -8.89 -14.82
C PRO A 29 14.26 -8.28 -16.17
N PRO A 30 13.32 -8.21 -17.13
CA PRO A 30 13.51 -7.40 -18.33
C PRO A 30 13.77 -5.93 -17.96
N GLU A 31 14.37 -5.18 -18.87
CA GLU A 31 14.43 -3.73 -18.72
C GLU A 31 13.08 -3.12 -19.11
N SER A 32 12.63 -2.13 -18.35
CA SER A 32 11.45 -1.32 -18.68
C SER A 32 11.76 0.13 -18.34
N ASN A 33 11.37 1.03 -19.24
CA ASN A 33 11.41 2.45 -18.98
C ASN A 33 10.07 2.96 -18.44
N GLU A 34 8.97 2.22 -18.59
CA GLU A 34 7.63 2.66 -18.19
C GLU A 34 7.29 2.26 -16.77
N ILE A 35 6.78 3.22 -15.98
CA ILE A 35 6.36 3.00 -14.59
C ILE A 35 4.83 2.94 -14.58
N SER A 36 4.29 1.73 -14.46
CA SER A 36 2.84 1.53 -14.36
C SER A 36 2.26 2.09 -13.06
N THR A 37 0.95 2.26 -13.00
CA THR A 37 0.24 2.68 -11.78
C THR A 37 0.54 1.77 -10.59
N ILE A 38 0.55 0.45 -10.81
CA ILE A 38 0.85 -0.53 -9.78
C ILE A 38 2.28 -0.32 -9.25
N CYS A 39 3.23 -0.10 -10.15
CA CYS A 39 4.60 0.21 -9.76
C CYS A 39 4.71 1.55 -9.00
N GLN A 40 3.98 2.58 -9.42
CA GLN A 40 3.92 3.88 -8.72
C GLN A 40 3.44 3.74 -7.28
N PHE A 41 2.46 2.87 -7.01
CA PHE A 41 2.01 2.58 -5.65
C PHE A 41 3.15 2.06 -4.77
N PHE A 42 3.92 1.06 -5.23
CA PHE A 42 5.05 0.54 -4.45
C PHE A 42 6.20 1.53 -4.34
N LEU A 43 6.55 2.22 -5.43
CA LEU A 43 7.61 3.24 -5.40
C LEU A 43 7.29 4.39 -4.45
N SER A 44 6.01 4.79 -4.33
CA SER A 44 5.59 5.85 -3.42
C SER A 44 5.97 5.55 -1.97
N SER A 45 5.75 4.31 -1.51
CA SER A 45 6.08 3.88 -0.15
C SER A 45 7.56 3.98 0.18
N ILE A 46 8.43 3.68 -0.78
CA ILE A 46 9.89 3.68 -0.59
C ILE A 46 10.43 5.10 -0.72
N LEU A 47 10.08 5.78 -1.82
CA LEU A 47 10.70 7.04 -2.21
C LEU A 47 10.17 8.23 -1.41
N LEU A 48 8.87 8.26 -1.14
CA LEU A 48 8.25 9.32 -0.33
C LEU A 48 8.32 8.97 1.15
N GLY A 49 8.32 7.67 1.48
CA GLY A 49 8.59 7.21 2.83
C GLY A 49 10.02 7.44 3.29
N ASN A 50 10.94 7.67 2.34
CA ASN A 50 12.37 7.90 2.54
C ASN A 50 13.03 6.79 3.39
N ASP A 51 12.79 5.54 2.98
CA ASP A 51 13.38 4.34 3.57
C ASP A 51 14.04 3.50 2.48
N ASP A 52 15.32 3.77 2.21
CA ASP A 52 16.12 3.05 1.21
C ASP A 52 16.41 1.58 1.62
N THR A 53 16.04 1.18 2.84
CA THR A 53 16.16 -0.20 3.34
C THR A 53 14.88 -1.02 3.17
N PHE A 54 13.79 -0.38 2.78
CA PHE A 54 12.49 -1.03 2.61
C PHE A 54 12.53 -2.14 1.56
N VAL A 55 11.90 -3.27 1.91
CA VAL A 55 11.73 -4.41 1.01
C VAL A 55 10.25 -4.57 0.71
N THR A 56 9.88 -4.43 -0.56
CA THR A 56 8.53 -4.72 -1.03
C THR A 56 8.38 -6.23 -1.20
N VAL A 57 7.45 -6.83 -0.48
CA VAL A 57 7.18 -8.28 -0.52
C VAL A 57 5.78 -8.49 -1.10
N ILE A 58 5.70 -8.99 -2.34
CA ILE A 58 4.43 -9.18 -3.04
C ILE A 58 4.09 -10.67 -3.07
N PRO A 59 2.90 -11.08 -2.57
CA PRO A 59 2.40 -12.46 -2.74
C PRO A 59 2.21 -12.81 -4.21
N VAL A 60 2.52 -14.04 -4.58
CA VAL A 60 2.40 -14.57 -5.94
C VAL A 60 1.45 -15.78 -5.90
N PRO A 61 0.13 -15.57 -6.02
CA PRO A 61 -0.83 -16.69 -5.95
C PRO A 61 -0.85 -17.54 -7.22
N ASN A 62 -0.44 -16.97 -8.37
CA ASN A 62 -0.42 -17.67 -9.64
C ASN A 62 0.62 -17.09 -10.62
N ASN A 63 0.80 -17.77 -11.76
CA ASN A 63 1.78 -17.40 -12.78
C ASN A 63 1.44 -16.11 -13.52
N GLU A 64 0.16 -15.77 -13.69
CA GLU A 64 -0.26 -14.53 -14.37
C GLU A 64 0.20 -13.31 -13.58
N ILE A 65 -0.03 -13.33 -12.26
CA ILE A 65 0.45 -12.31 -11.33
C ILE A 65 1.98 -12.27 -11.31
N LEU A 66 2.66 -13.42 -11.32
CA LEU A 66 4.12 -13.45 -11.41
C LEU A 66 4.63 -12.71 -12.66
N GLN A 67 4.03 -12.98 -13.83
CA GLN A 67 4.41 -12.32 -15.08
C GLN A 67 4.15 -10.83 -15.03
N GLN A 68 2.99 -10.41 -14.49
CA GLN A 68 2.67 -9.00 -14.33
C GLN A 68 3.72 -8.28 -13.45
N ILE A 69 4.09 -8.86 -12.30
CA ILE A 69 5.10 -8.28 -11.42
C ILE A 69 6.46 -8.20 -12.12
N ILE A 70 6.87 -9.26 -12.84
CA ILE A 70 8.15 -9.29 -13.56
C ILE A 70 8.21 -8.24 -14.67
N GLN A 71 7.08 -7.94 -15.33
CA GLN A 71 7.02 -7.00 -16.44
C GLN A 71 6.85 -5.55 -16.00
N GLU A 72 6.05 -5.29 -14.96
CA GLU A 72 5.65 -3.93 -14.59
C GLU A 72 6.39 -3.36 -13.38
N ILE A 73 6.81 -4.19 -12.43
CA ILE A 73 7.30 -3.72 -11.13
C ILE A 73 8.78 -4.06 -10.97
N ALA A 74 9.15 -5.33 -11.15
CA ALA A 74 10.50 -5.83 -10.99
C ALA A 74 11.57 -5.06 -11.78
N PRO A 75 11.32 -4.58 -13.02
CA PRO A 75 12.32 -3.84 -13.80
C PRO A 75 12.84 -2.58 -13.11
N HIS A 76 12.12 -2.05 -12.12
CA HIS A 76 12.47 -0.82 -11.40
C HIS A 76 13.33 -1.04 -10.15
N TYR A 77 13.72 -2.29 -9.88
CA TYR A 77 14.51 -2.67 -8.71
C TYR A 77 15.83 -3.35 -9.12
N GLU A 78 16.89 -3.14 -8.34
CA GLU A 78 18.21 -3.76 -8.57
C GLU A 78 18.29 -5.17 -8.01
N LYS A 79 17.55 -5.44 -6.92
CA LYS A 79 17.54 -6.73 -6.24
C LYS A 79 16.12 -7.29 -6.24
N VAL A 80 15.93 -8.30 -7.09
CA VAL A 80 14.69 -9.05 -7.27
C VAL A 80 14.93 -10.50 -6.89
N LEU A 81 14.20 -10.97 -5.87
CA LEU A 81 14.33 -12.33 -5.35
C LEU A 81 12.97 -13.04 -5.40
N LEU A 82 12.90 -14.20 -6.02
CA LEU A 82 11.77 -15.12 -5.91
C LEU A 82 11.93 -15.96 -4.65
N GLN A 83 10.87 -16.04 -3.85
CA GLN A 83 10.75 -16.95 -2.73
C GLN A 83 9.87 -18.11 -3.13
N TYR A 84 10.36 -19.32 -2.85
CA TYR A 84 9.66 -20.57 -3.11
C TYR A 84 9.23 -21.20 -1.80
N GLU A 85 7.98 -21.64 -1.76
CA GLU A 85 7.40 -22.51 -0.73
C GLU A 85 6.93 -23.78 -1.46
N ASP A 86 7.46 -24.94 -1.05
CA ASP A 86 7.15 -26.25 -1.66
C ASP A 86 7.28 -26.22 -3.20
N ASP A 87 8.42 -25.68 -3.67
CA ASP A 87 8.81 -25.51 -5.08
C ASP A 87 7.89 -24.60 -5.94
N LYS A 88 6.95 -23.89 -5.33
CA LYS A 88 6.13 -22.87 -5.98
C LYS A 88 6.57 -21.48 -5.56
N VAL A 89 6.63 -20.53 -6.49
CA VAL A 89 6.88 -19.13 -6.15
C VAL A 89 5.71 -18.62 -5.31
N SER A 90 5.97 -18.30 -4.05
CA SER A 90 4.96 -17.79 -3.10
C SER A 90 5.03 -16.29 -2.93
N TYR A 91 6.23 -15.72 -3.07
CA TYR A 91 6.47 -14.28 -2.97
C TYR A 91 7.57 -13.82 -3.92
N ILE A 92 7.55 -12.54 -4.25
CA ILE A 92 8.67 -11.83 -4.84
C ILE A 92 9.06 -10.66 -3.94
N ASN A 93 10.36 -10.60 -3.63
CA ASN A 93 10.97 -9.60 -2.77
C ASN A 93 11.76 -8.63 -3.64
N LEU A 94 11.42 -7.35 -3.54
CA LEU A 94 11.95 -6.26 -4.35
C LEU A 94 12.62 -5.24 -3.42
N SER A 95 13.88 -4.92 -3.70
CA SER A 95 14.64 -3.95 -2.90
C SER A 95 15.62 -3.18 -3.77
N LYS A 96 16.03 -2.01 -3.27
CA LYS A 96 16.92 -1.05 -3.97
C LYS A 96 16.32 -0.58 -5.31
N VAL A 97 15.49 0.45 -5.24
CA VAL A 97 14.93 1.09 -6.44
C VAL A 97 16.06 1.61 -7.33
N LYS A 98 16.02 1.30 -8.63
CA LYS A 98 17.00 1.78 -9.61
C LYS A 98 16.98 3.31 -9.67
N LYS A 99 18.16 3.94 -9.77
CA LYS A 99 18.30 5.41 -9.87
C LYS A 99 17.41 6.05 -10.95
N ALA A 100 17.40 5.49 -12.15
CA ALA A 100 16.58 6.00 -13.26
C ALA A 100 15.07 5.95 -12.96
N SER A 101 14.61 4.90 -12.26
CA SER A 101 13.20 4.78 -11.85
C SER A 101 12.83 5.77 -10.76
N LYS A 102 13.74 6.02 -9.81
CA LYS A 102 13.60 7.08 -8.79
C LYS A 102 13.47 8.45 -9.43
N GLU A 103 14.37 8.79 -10.34
CA GLU A 103 14.35 10.08 -11.07
C GLU A 103 13.08 10.24 -11.90
N LYS A 104 12.66 9.20 -12.65
CA LYS A 104 11.43 9.23 -13.44
C LYS A 104 10.19 9.42 -12.57
N PHE A 105 10.05 8.68 -11.47
CA PHE A 105 8.90 8.81 -10.55
C PHE A 105 8.83 10.20 -9.90
N LEU A 106 9.96 10.71 -9.39
CA LEU A 106 9.99 12.03 -8.75
C LEU A 106 9.73 13.17 -9.74
N GLY A 107 10.13 13.00 -11.00
CA GLY A 107 9.88 13.94 -12.09
C GLY A 107 8.46 13.94 -12.67
N GLN A 108 7.56 13.03 -12.24
CA GLN A 108 6.18 13.00 -12.73
C GLN A 108 5.38 14.23 -12.24
N SER A 109 4.55 14.80 -13.14
CA SER A 109 3.65 15.92 -12.85
C SER A 109 2.56 15.54 -11.84
N SER A 110 2.07 16.53 -11.09
CA SER A 110 0.86 16.44 -10.27
C SER A 110 -0.42 16.19 -11.07
N ASP A 111 -0.38 16.36 -12.40
CA ASP A 111 -1.52 16.02 -13.27
C ASP A 111 -1.73 14.50 -13.41
N ASN A 112 -0.74 13.70 -13.01
CA ASN A 112 -0.91 12.26 -12.90
C ASN A 112 -1.74 11.95 -11.63
N VAL A 113 -2.97 11.48 -11.84
CA VAL A 113 -3.94 11.18 -10.79
C VAL A 113 -3.39 10.18 -9.77
N ALA A 114 -2.76 9.09 -10.24
CA ALA A 114 -2.18 8.07 -9.36
C ALA A 114 -1.07 8.64 -8.49
N VAL A 115 -0.14 9.39 -9.08
CA VAL A 115 0.95 10.06 -8.35
C VAL A 115 0.39 11.01 -7.30
N THR A 116 -0.65 11.78 -7.62
CA THR A 116 -1.29 12.70 -6.67
C THR A 116 -1.95 11.96 -5.52
N ILE A 117 -2.69 10.88 -5.79
CA ILE A 117 -3.32 10.05 -4.77
C ILE A 117 -2.27 9.39 -3.86
N PHE A 118 -1.20 8.82 -4.42
CA PHE A 118 -0.19 8.11 -3.64
C PHE A 118 0.75 9.06 -2.88
N ARG A 119 1.04 10.26 -3.44
CA ARG A 119 1.76 11.31 -2.70
C ARG A 119 0.96 11.79 -1.50
N GLU A 120 -0.36 11.80 -1.58
CA GLU A 120 -1.20 12.15 -0.45
C GLU A 120 -0.98 11.22 0.74
N LEU A 121 -0.68 9.94 0.52
CA LEU A 121 -0.37 8.99 1.59
C LEU A 121 0.88 9.39 2.39
N TYR A 122 1.79 10.17 1.81
CA TYR A 122 3.09 10.52 2.39
C TYR A 122 3.35 12.05 2.36
N LYS A 123 2.52 12.85 3.06
CA LYS A 123 2.60 14.33 3.05
C LYS A 123 3.86 14.86 3.75
N GLU A 124 3.97 14.60 5.05
CA GLU A 124 5.07 15.06 5.89
C GLU A 124 5.52 13.93 6.80
N ARG A 125 6.80 13.58 6.73
CA ARG A 125 7.41 12.61 7.65
C ARG A 125 7.57 13.30 9.01
N ILE A 126 6.52 13.22 9.83
CA ILE A 126 6.61 13.67 11.22
C ILE A 126 7.58 12.72 11.92
N SER A 127 8.69 13.24 12.45
CA SER A 127 9.59 12.43 13.27
C SER A 127 8.77 11.83 14.41
N SER A 128 8.79 10.50 14.52
CA SER A 128 8.12 9.79 15.61
C SER A 128 8.91 9.98 16.91
N ASN A 129 8.96 11.21 17.40
CA ASN A 129 9.56 11.55 18.69
C ASN A 129 8.53 11.53 19.83
N SER A 130 7.30 11.01 19.61
CA SER A 130 6.38 10.80 20.72
C SER A 130 6.83 9.60 21.55
N THR A 131 7.52 9.89 22.64
CA THR A 131 7.76 8.98 23.78
C THR A 131 6.48 8.63 24.53
N LEU A 132 5.34 9.19 24.12
CA LEU A 132 4.01 8.93 24.68
C LEU A 132 3.52 7.55 24.24
N LYS A 133 3.01 6.79 25.21
CA LYS A 133 2.29 5.53 24.94
C LYS A 133 1.08 5.86 24.06
N LYS A 134 1.08 5.35 22.83
CA LYS A 134 -0.01 5.54 21.87
C LYS A 134 -1.30 4.91 22.42
N ASN A 135 -2.42 5.63 22.27
CA ASN A 135 -3.74 5.10 22.60
C ASN A 135 -4.54 4.94 21.30
N LEU A 136 -4.42 3.77 20.69
CA LEU A 136 -4.92 3.53 19.33
C LEU A 136 -6.40 3.11 19.35
N LYS A 137 -7.19 3.80 18.54
CA LYS A 137 -8.57 3.44 18.20
C LYS A 137 -8.72 3.15 16.71
N TYR A 138 -9.76 2.37 16.40
CA TYR A 138 -10.07 1.95 15.05
C TYR A 138 -11.38 2.58 14.60
N PHE A 139 -11.37 3.20 13.43
CA PHE A 139 -12.52 3.88 12.86
C PHE A 139 -12.82 3.37 11.46
N LEU A 140 -14.00 2.79 11.27
CA LEU A 140 -14.52 2.47 9.95
C LEU A 140 -14.96 3.75 9.25
N VAL A 141 -14.50 3.95 8.03
CA VAL A 141 -14.98 5.04 7.17
C VAL A 141 -16.39 4.73 6.68
N ASN A 142 -17.34 5.62 6.98
CA ASN A 142 -18.72 5.48 6.55
C ASN A 142 -18.87 5.86 5.06
N LYS A 143 -18.96 4.85 4.19
CA LYS A 143 -19.08 5.02 2.74
C LYS A 143 -20.23 5.94 2.32
N GLU A 144 -21.35 5.89 3.03
CA GLU A 144 -22.54 6.71 2.71
C GLU A 144 -22.33 8.20 2.94
N LYS A 145 -21.28 8.57 3.69
CA LYS A 145 -20.91 9.96 3.98
C LYS A 145 -19.77 10.47 3.11
N ILE A 146 -19.15 9.62 2.30
CA ILE A 146 -18.03 9.97 1.43
C ILE A 146 -18.50 10.05 0.00
N GLN A 147 -18.23 11.17 -0.67
CA GLN A 147 -18.44 11.26 -2.12
C GLN A 147 -17.33 10.45 -2.83
N PRO A 148 -17.66 9.37 -3.56
CA PRO A 148 -16.65 8.55 -4.22
C PRO A 148 -15.88 9.34 -5.28
N LEU A 149 -14.65 8.90 -5.54
CA LEU A 149 -13.82 9.37 -6.65
C LEU A 149 -13.42 8.15 -7.48
N LEU A 150 -14.01 7.99 -8.66
CA LEU A 150 -13.65 6.89 -9.56
C LEU A 150 -12.39 7.27 -10.33
N SER A 151 -11.39 6.38 -10.28
CA SER A 151 -10.14 6.49 -11.02
C SER A 151 -9.82 5.12 -11.60
N LYS A 152 -9.55 5.09 -12.90
CA LYS A 152 -9.15 3.86 -13.61
C LYS A 152 -7.82 3.34 -13.07
N GLU A 153 -6.91 4.24 -12.71
CA GLU A 153 -5.63 3.92 -12.10
C GLU A 153 -5.83 3.20 -10.75
N VAL A 154 -6.72 3.71 -9.89
CA VAL A 154 -7.03 3.05 -8.61
C VAL A 154 -7.79 1.74 -8.81
N GLU A 155 -8.63 1.63 -9.84
CA GLU A 155 -9.29 0.36 -10.22
C GLU A 155 -8.29 -0.71 -10.63
N GLU A 156 -7.33 -0.37 -11.50
CA GLU A 156 -6.25 -1.26 -11.94
C GLU A 156 -5.41 -1.72 -10.74
N LEU A 157 -5.03 -0.79 -9.85
CA LEU A 157 -4.33 -1.11 -8.62
C LEU A 157 -5.18 -2.01 -7.71
N ALA A 158 -6.45 -1.67 -7.48
CA ALA A 158 -7.33 -2.46 -6.63
C ALA A 158 -7.42 -3.90 -7.14
N THR A 159 -7.61 -4.09 -8.45
CA THR A 159 -7.64 -5.42 -9.11
C THR A 159 -6.37 -6.22 -8.81
N PHE A 160 -5.21 -5.59 -8.92
CA PHE A 160 -3.93 -6.21 -8.58
C PHE A 160 -3.84 -6.58 -7.09
N LEU A 161 -4.23 -5.67 -6.19
CA LEU A 161 -4.21 -5.90 -4.74
C LEU A 161 -5.19 -7.00 -4.30
N PHE A 162 -6.35 -7.09 -4.97
CA PHE A 162 -7.33 -8.17 -4.78
C PHE A 162 -6.77 -9.53 -5.17
N SER A 163 -5.96 -9.57 -6.23
CA SER A 163 -5.35 -10.79 -6.78
C SER A 163 -3.97 -11.08 -6.18
N THR A 164 -3.58 -10.43 -5.09
CA THR A 164 -2.30 -10.63 -4.40
C THR A 164 -2.48 -10.66 -2.88
N TYR A 165 -2.44 -9.49 -2.24
CA TYR A 165 -2.48 -9.34 -0.79
C TYR A 165 -3.82 -9.78 -0.23
N LEU A 166 -4.93 -9.31 -0.81
CA LEU A 166 -6.25 -9.59 -0.25
C LEU A 166 -6.72 -11.02 -0.50
N GLU A 167 -6.17 -11.71 -1.50
CA GLU A 167 -6.38 -13.15 -1.66
C GLU A 167 -5.79 -13.94 -0.47
N LYS A 168 -4.66 -13.49 0.08
CA LYS A 168 -3.95 -14.18 1.16
C LYS A 168 -4.38 -13.73 2.56
N SER A 169 -4.62 -12.44 2.80
CA SER A 169 -4.85 -11.87 4.14
C SER A 169 -6.19 -11.17 4.35
N ASN A 170 -7.04 -11.03 3.31
CA ASN A 170 -8.29 -10.24 3.31
C ASN A 170 -8.15 -8.74 3.61
N PHE A 171 -6.98 -8.27 4.05
CA PHE A 171 -6.68 -6.86 4.24
C PHE A 171 -5.23 -6.51 3.88
N LEU A 172 -5.00 -5.24 3.55
CA LEU A 172 -3.71 -4.64 3.29
C LEU A 172 -3.50 -3.45 4.23
N PRO A 173 -2.56 -3.52 5.19
CA PRO A 173 -2.21 -2.39 6.04
C PRO A 173 -1.31 -1.39 5.29
N LEU A 174 -1.60 -0.10 5.45
CA LEU A 174 -0.81 1.01 4.93
C LEU A 174 -0.47 1.98 6.07
N VAL A 175 0.68 2.65 5.96
CA VAL A 175 1.16 3.59 6.98
C VAL A 175 1.19 5.00 6.39
N PRO A 176 0.16 5.82 6.61
CA PRO A 176 0.15 7.19 6.13
C PRO A 176 1.09 8.09 6.95
N TYR A 177 1.67 9.12 6.32
CA TYR A 177 2.46 10.15 6.99
C TYR A 177 1.80 11.52 6.92
N GLY A 178 1.72 12.20 8.07
CA GLY A 178 1.15 13.55 8.18
C GLY A 178 -0.38 13.59 8.18
N TRP A 179 -1.04 12.46 8.43
CA TRP A 179 -2.50 12.36 8.43
C TRP A 179 -3.07 12.61 9.82
N TYR A 180 -4.19 13.35 9.86
CA TYR A 180 -4.96 13.61 11.07
C TYR A 180 -6.43 13.31 10.81
N ALA A 181 -7.08 12.60 11.73
CA ALA A 181 -8.52 12.38 11.70
C ALA A 181 -9.24 13.71 11.99
N ASN A 182 -9.65 14.41 10.94
CA ASN A 182 -10.36 15.68 11.01
C ASN A 182 -11.46 15.75 9.91
N ASN A 183 -12.20 16.86 9.82
CA ASN A 183 -13.26 17.02 8.83
C ASN A 183 -12.75 17.15 7.39
N GLU A 184 -11.46 17.43 7.17
CA GLU A 184 -10.90 17.56 5.83
C GLU A 184 -10.50 16.21 5.24
N LEU A 185 -10.16 15.24 6.09
CA LEU A 185 -9.67 13.93 5.66
C LEU A 185 -10.71 13.15 4.84
N GLN A 186 -12.00 13.39 5.05
CA GLN A 186 -13.08 12.79 4.24
C GLN A 186 -13.03 13.22 2.76
N TYR A 187 -12.40 14.35 2.45
CA TYR A 187 -12.25 14.87 1.09
C TYR A 187 -10.97 14.41 0.40
N SER A 188 -10.11 13.66 1.11
CA SER A 188 -8.87 13.07 0.57
C SER A 188 -9.16 12.28 -0.71
N PRO A 189 -8.50 12.60 -1.83
CA PRO A 189 -8.53 11.77 -3.03
C PRO A 189 -8.22 10.30 -2.76
N PHE A 190 -7.29 9.99 -1.83
CA PHE A 190 -7.01 8.63 -1.42
C PHE A 190 -8.23 7.95 -0.78
N ILE A 191 -8.83 8.53 0.26
CA ILE A 191 -10.01 7.93 0.93
C ILE A 191 -11.17 7.76 -0.07
N ARG A 192 -11.47 8.80 -0.83
CA ARG A 192 -12.58 8.81 -1.80
C ARG A 192 -12.39 7.79 -2.93
N SER A 193 -11.15 7.52 -3.33
CA SER A 193 -10.88 6.54 -4.38
C SER A 193 -10.92 5.11 -3.85
N PHE A 194 -10.19 4.82 -2.78
CA PHE A 194 -10.09 3.47 -2.25
C PHE A 194 -11.41 2.96 -1.66
N ILE A 195 -12.25 3.83 -1.08
CA ILE A 195 -13.56 3.42 -0.56
C ILE A 195 -14.52 2.91 -1.65
N SER A 196 -14.27 3.28 -2.91
CA SER A 196 -15.07 2.85 -4.07
C SER A 196 -14.81 1.39 -4.44
N TYR A 197 -13.63 0.85 -4.13
CA TYR A 197 -13.22 -0.49 -4.55
C TYR A 197 -13.09 -1.50 -3.40
N PHE A 198 -12.80 -1.04 -2.17
CA PHE A 198 -12.56 -1.91 -1.01
C PHE A 198 -13.78 -2.02 -0.13
N GLY A 199 -14.11 -3.21 0.40
CA GLY A 199 -15.26 -3.47 1.27
C GLY A 199 -15.28 -2.60 2.53
N ARG A 200 -14.13 -2.47 3.22
CA ARG A 200 -13.94 -1.55 4.34
C ARG A 200 -12.63 -0.79 4.22
N VAL A 201 -12.65 0.46 4.68
CA VAL A 201 -11.45 1.28 4.91
C VAL A 201 -11.47 1.63 6.40
N ILE A 202 -10.44 1.23 7.13
CA ILE A 202 -10.35 1.43 8.58
C ILE A 202 -9.15 2.32 8.87
N LEU A 203 -9.35 3.39 9.65
CA LEU A 203 -8.30 4.27 10.14
C LEU A 203 -7.88 3.83 11.54
N VAL A 204 -6.57 3.70 11.75
CA VAL A 204 -5.97 3.51 13.08
C VAL A 204 -5.48 4.86 13.57
N VAL A 205 -6.12 5.39 14.61
CA VAL A 205 -5.95 6.77 15.07
C VAL A 205 -5.49 6.79 16.52
N ASP A 206 -4.50 7.62 16.86
CA ASP A 206 -4.14 7.87 18.25
C ASP A 206 -5.09 8.91 18.85
N GLU A 207 -5.79 8.55 19.92
CA GLU A 207 -6.76 9.43 20.58
C GLU A 207 -6.13 10.70 21.15
N ASN A 208 -4.83 10.66 21.47
CA ASN A 208 -4.17 11.78 22.13
C ASN A 208 -4.03 13.00 21.21
N ASP A 209 -3.75 12.77 19.92
CA ASP A 209 -3.44 13.83 18.95
C ASP A 209 -4.17 13.70 17.61
N ASN A 210 -5.10 12.74 17.49
CA ASN A 210 -5.85 12.41 16.29
C ASN A 210 -4.98 12.04 15.09
N LYS A 211 -3.69 11.71 15.27
CA LYS A 211 -2.86 11.25 14.15
C LYS A 211 -3.33 9.88 13.66
N VAL A 212 -3.39 9.74 12.34
CA VAL A 212 -3.64 8.45 11.70
C VAL A 212 -2.30 7.74 11.55
N TYR A 213 -2.16 6.58 12.18
CA TYR A 213 -0.97 5.73 12.13
C TYR A 213 -1.10 4.56 11.15
N GLY A 214 -2.32 4.21 10.76
CA GLY A 214 -2.57 3.10 9.88
C GLY A 214 -3.85 3.29 9.08
N ILE A 215 -3.87 2.71 7.89
CA ILE A 215 -5.07 2.54 7.07
C ILE A 215 -5.12 1.07 6.69
N ASP A 216 -6.15 0.36 7.12
CA ASP A 216 -6.39 -1.00 6.68
C ASP A 216 -7.42 -1.00 5.56
N LEU A 217 -7.02 -1.52 4.41
CA LEU A 217 -7.88 -1.72 3.25
C LEU A 217 -8.36 -3.17 3.24
N TRP A 218 -9.65 -3.40 3.43
CA TRP A 218 -10.24 -4.74 3.53
C TRP A 218 -11.06 -5.09 2.29
N LYS A 219 -11.04 -6.38 1.93
CA LYS A 219 -11.82 -6.91 0.81
C LYS A 219 -13.33 -6.82 1.06
N GLU A 220 -13.76 -7.26 2.24
CA GLU A 220 -15.14 -7.22 2.75
C GLU A 220 -15.16 -6.41 4.04
#